data_AF-A0A4Q2XVM2-F1
#
_entry.id   AF-A0A4Q2XVM2-F1
#
_cell.length_a   1.000
_cell.length_b   1.000
_cell.length_c   1.000
_cell.angle_alpha   90.00
_cell.angle_beta   90.00
_cell.angle_gamma   90.00
#
_symmetry.space_group_name_H-M   'P 1'
#
loop_
_entity.id
_entity.type
_entity.pdbx_description
1 polymer ?
#
loop_
_entity_poly.entity_id
_entity_poly.type
_entity_poly.pdbx_seq_one_letter_code
_entity_poly.pdbx_strand_id
1 'polypeptide(L)'
;HRESPDFILMDLQMPEMDGIEATREIRRIEKASRTAQPAIIVALTANTVPADRGRCFEAGMNDYLNKPVSIRALAGVLMQAGGSLQSVR
;
A
#
# COMPACT_ATOMS: atom_id res chain seq x y z
N HIS A 1 5.15 -14.53 -16.79
CA HIS A 1 5.83 -13.25 -16.55
C HIS A 1 5.66 -12.89 -15.08
N ARG A 2 6.74 -12.56 -14.36
CA ARG A 2 6.67 -12.13 -12.96
C ARG A 2 6.87 -10.62 -12.97
N GLU A 3 5.78 -9.88 -13.00
CA GLU A 3 5.80 -8.41 -12.97
C GLU A 3 5.89 -7.94 -11.51
N SER A 4 6.72 -6.94 -11.26
CA SER A 4 6.77 -6.27 -9.96
C SER A 4 5.77 -5.11 -10.00
N PRO A 5 4.78 -5.07 -9.11
CA PRO A 5 3.77 -4.02 -9.15
C PRO A 5 4.37 -2.68 -8.71
N ASP A 6 4.03 -1.60 -9.40
CA ASP A 6 4.33 -0.24 -8.94
C ASP A 6 3.37 0.21 -7.81
N PHE A 7 2.16 -0.37 -7.78
CA PHE A 7 1.09 0.04 -6.89
C PHE A 7 0.26 -1.17 -6.42
N ILE A 8 -0.09 -1.19 -5.13
CA ILE A 8 -0.84 -2.26 -4.48
C ILE A 8 -1.97 -1.64 -3.65
N LEU A 9 -3.20 -2.06 -3.93
CA LEU A 9 -4.34 -1.83 -3.03
C LEU A 9 -4.44 -3.01 -2.06
N MET A 10 -4.26 -2.75 -0.77
CA MET A 10 -4.14 -3.79 0.26
C MET A 10 -5.35 -3.82 1.17
N ASP A 11 -6.13 -4.89 1.13
CA ASP A 11 -7.21 -5.08 2.10
C ASP A 11 -6.66 -5.37 3.50
N LEU A 12 -7.07 -4.59 4.50
CA LEU A 12 -6.68 -4.85 5.89
C LEU A 12 -7.40 -6.04 6.52
N GLN A 13 -8.55 -6.43 5.98
CA GLN A 13 -9.40 -7.49 6.52
C GLN A 13 -9.44 -8.65 5.53
N MET A 14 -8.48 -9.56 5.68
CA MET A 14 -8.37 -10.79 4.90
C MET A 14 -8.38 -12.01 5.85
N PRO A 15 -8.94 -13.16 5.42
CA PRO A 15 -8.84 -14.39 6.19
C PRO A 15 -7.39 -14.91 6.20
N GLU A 16 -7.03 -15.64 7.27
CA GLU A 16 -5.72 -16.27 7.50
C GLU A 16 -4.55 -15.30 7.74
N MET A 17 -4.26 -14.42 6.78
CA MET A 17 -3.21 -13.41 6.86
C MET A 17 -3.81 -12.03 6.63
N ASP A 18 -3.65 -11.12 7.59
CA ASP A 18 -4.17 -9.76 7.46
C ASP A 18 -3.30 -8.89 6.54
N GLY A 19 -3.85 -7.74 6.09
CA GLY A 19 -3.13 -6.84 5.19
C GLY A 19 -1.87 -6.21 5.79
N ILE A 20 -1.78 -6.14 7.11
CA ILE A 20 -0.60 -5.62 7.82
C ILE A 20 0.54 -6.64 7.72
N GLU A 21 0.26 -7.91 8.01
CA GLU A 21 1.21 -9.00 7.88
C GLU A 21 1.66 -9.17 6.42
N ALA A 22 0.71 -9.16 5.48
CA ALA A 22 1.02 -9.23 4.05
C ALA A 22 1.95 -8.08 3.60
N THR A 23 1.69 -6.86 4.08
CA THR A 23 2.56 -5.70 3.79
C THR A 23 3.97 -5.90 4.32
N ARG A 24 4.12 -6.38 5.56
CA ARG A 24 5.44 -6.64 6.15
C ARG A 24 6.21 -7.66 5.32
N GLU A 25 5.54 -8.70 4.83
CA GLU A 25 6.16 -9.72 3.99
C GLU A 25 6.56 -9.17 2.62
N ILE A 26 5.71 -8.34 1.98
CA ILE A 26 6.06 -7.65 0.74
C ILE A 26 7.32 -6.79 0.94
N ARG A 27 7.37 -5.97 2.00
CA ARG A 27 8.55 -5.15 2.30
C ARG A 27 9.80 -5.99 2.58
N ARG A 28 9.65 -7.14 3.24
CA ARG A 28 10.76 -8.09 3.48
C ARG A 28 11.30 -8.63 2.15
N ILE A 29 10.42 -9.02 1.23
CA ILE A 29 10.78 -9.52 -0.09
C ILE A 29 11.47 -8.42 -0.90
N GLU A 30 10.91 -7.21 -0.96
CA GLU A 30 11.50 -6.07 -1.69
C GLU A 30 12.92 -5.74 -1.18
N LYS A 31 13.10 -5.75 0.14
CA LYS A 31 14.42 -5.55 0.76
C LYS A 31 15.41 -6.65 0.38
N ALA A 32 14.97 -7.92 0.43
CA ALA A 32 15.82 -9.06 0.09
C ALA A 32 16.21 -9.07 -1.40
N SER A 33 15.28 -8.66 -2.28
CA SER A 33 15.49 -8.54 -3.72
C SER A 33 16.22 -7.25 -4.15
N ARG A 34 16.53 -6.35 -3.20
CA ARG A 34 17.10 -5.02 -3.47
C ARG A 34 16.29 -4.25 -4.51
N THR A 35 14.96 -4.32 -4.40
CA THR A 35 14.05 -3.62 -5.30
C THR A 35 14.36 -2.12 -5.23
N ALA A 36 14.79 -1.54 -6.35
CA ALA A 36 15.18 -0.13 -6.42
C ALA A 36 13.98 0.81 -6.15
N GLN A 37 12.79 0.40 -6.57
CA GLN A 37 11.55 1.14 -6.39
C GLN A 37 10.51 0.21 -5.74
N PRO A 38 10.37 0.25 -4.41
CA PRO A 38 9.34 -0.48 -3.69
C PRO A 38 7.94 -0.06 -4.17
N ALA A 39 7.00 -1.00 -4.18
CA ALA A 39 5.63 -0.72 -4.56
C ALA A 39 4.98 0.28 -3.60
N ILE A 40 4.09 1.11 -4.11
CA ILE A 40 3.26 1.99 -3.30
C ILE A 40 2.08 1.16 -2.78
N ILE A 41 2.02 0.94 -1.47
CA ILE A 41 0.99 0.10 -0.84
C ILE A 41 -0.02 1.00 -0.15
N VAL A 42 -1.30 0.89 -0.55
CA VAL A 42 -2.39 1.71 -0.02
C VAL A 42 -3.41 0.80 0.66
N ALA A 43 -3.59 0.98 1.96
CA ALA A 43 -4.55 0.21 2.74
C ALA A 43 -5.99 0.50 2.32
N LEU A 44 -6.82 -0.52 2.27
CA LEU A 44 -8.27 -0.43 2.17
C LEU A 44 -8.88 -0.82 3.52
N THR A 45 -9.43 0.15 4.23
CA THR A 45 -10.02 -0.06 5.56
C THR A 45 -11.52 0.19 5.57
N ALA A 46 -12.28 -0.63 6.32
CA ALA A 46 -13.70 -0.37 6.55
C ALA A 46 -13.95 0.64 7.68
N ASN A 47 -13.00 0.81 8.61
CA ASN A 47 -13.09 1.72 9.77
C ASN A 47 -11.80 2.51 9.95
N THR A 48 -11.90 3.81 10.22
CA THR A 48 -10.76 4.73 10.38
C THR A 48 -10.47 4.99 11.86
N VAL A 49 -10.13 3.94 12.61
CA VAL A 49 -9.65 4.14 13.99
C VAL A 49 -8.20 4.65 13.93
N PRO A 50 -7.83 5.73 14.65
CA PRO A 50 -6.47 6.28 14.61
C PRO A 50 -5.36 5.25 14.91
N ALA A 51 -5.65 4.26 15.76
CA ALA A 51 -4.74 3.17 16.09
C ALA A 51 -4.42 2.28 14.87
N ASP A 52 -5.36 2.08 13.96
CA ASP A 52 -5.16 1.30 12.74
C ASP A 52 -4.27 2.06 11.74
N ARG A 53 -4.36 3.39 11.73
CA ARG A 53 -3.54 4.24 10.87
C ARG A 53 -2.05 4.13 11.21
N GLY A 54 -1.71 4.21 12.49
CA GLY A 54 -0.31 4.09 12.94
C GLY A 54 0.28 2.74 12.54
N ARG A 55 -0.45 1.65 12.81
CA ARG A 55 -0.04 0.28 12.47
C ARG A 55 0.17 0.08 10.96
N CYS A 56 -0.64 0.71 10.11
CA CYS A 56 -0.48 0.65 8.66
C CYS A 56 0.85 1.28 8.20
N PHE A 57 1.17 2.48 8.70
CA PHE A 57 2.41 3.16 8.35
C PHE A 57 3.64 2.43 8.90
N GLU A 58 3.56 1.92 10.14
CA GLU A 58 4.63 1.11 10.75
C GLU A 58 4.89 -0.18 9.98
N ALA A 59 3.86 -0.76 9.36
CA ALA A 59 4.00 -1.92 8.49
C ALA A 59 4.69 -1.59 7.14
N GLY A 60 4.79 -0.30 6.79
CA GLY A 60 5.39 0.19 5.56
C GLY A 60 4.38 0.51 4.46
N MET A 61 3.11 0.74 4.79
CA MET A 61 2.12 1.26 3.83
C MET A 61 2.34 2.75 3.59
N ASN A 62 2.00 3.23 2.39
CA ASN A 62 2.19 4.60 1.95
C ASN A 62 0.97 5.48 2.20
N ASP A 63 -0.23 4.91 2.13
CA ASP A 63 -1.48 5.63 2.37
C ASP A 63 -2.62 4.66 2.71
N TYR A 64 -3.83 5.19 2.89
CA TYR A 64 -5.05 4.42 3.15
C TYR A 64 -6.27 5.06 2.52
N LEU A 65 -7.26 4.23 2.20
CA LEU A 65 -8.55 4.60 1.65
C LEU A 65 -9.66 3.88 2.43
N ASN A 66 -10.74 4.62 2.72
CA ASN A 66 -11.93 4.02 3.32
C ASN A 66 -12.72 3.23 2.28
N LYS A 67 -13.28 2.10 2.71
CA LYS A 67 -14.27 1.32 1.97
C LYS A 67 -15.67 1.90 2.23
N PRO A 68 -16.55 1.97 1.21
CA PRO A 68 -16.30 1.65 -0.20
C PRO A 68 -15.35 2.67 -0.86
N VAL A 69 -14.42 2.18 -1.67
CA VAL A 69 -13.41 3.03 -2.32
C VAL A 69 -14.06 3.87 -3.41
N SER A 70 -14.00 5.20 -3.28
CA SER A 70 -14.46 6.10 -4.34
C SER A 70 -13.38 6.27 -5.41
N ILE A 71 -13.80 6.32 -6.69
CA ILE A 71 -12.89 6.58 -7.83
C ILE A 71 -12.14 7.90 -7.63
N ARG A 72 -12.80 8.92 -7.10
CA ARG A 72 -12.18 10.22 -6.81
C ARG A 72 -11.03 10.10 -5.80
N ALA A 73 -11.23 9.36 -4.71
CA ALA A 73 -10.19 9.18 -3.70
C ALA A 73 -9.02 8.34 -4.25
N LEU A 74 -9.33 7.26 -4.98
CA LEU A 74 -8.31 6.45 -5.64
C LEU A 74 -7.49 7.27 -6.64
N ALA A 75 -8.15 8.08 -7.48
CA ALA A 75 -7.47 8.96 -8.44
C ALA A 75 -6.55 9.96 -7.74
N GLY A 76 -6.99 10.53 -6.60
CA GLY A 76 -6.16 11.44 -5.80
C GLY A 76 -4.86 10.78 -5.33
N VAL A 77 -4.95 9.57 -4.78
CA VAL A 77 -3.77 8.83 -4.31
C VAL A 77 -2.86 8.44 -5.47
N LEU A 78 -3.42 7.97 -6.59
CA LEU A 78 -2.64 7.63 -7.79
C LEU A 78 -1.92 8.84 -8.39
N MET A 79 -2.54 10.02 -8.38
CA MET A 79 -1.91 11.25 -8.87
C MET A 79 -0.74 11.69 -7.98
N GLN A 80 -0.87 11.59 -6.67
CA GLN A 80 0.21 11.89 -5.71
C GLN A 80 1.38 10.90 -5.86
N ALA A 81 1.05 9.62 -6.01
CA ALA A 81 2.01 8.55 -6.27
C ALA A 81 2.76 8.76 -7.61
N GLY A 82 2.02 9.09 -8.68
CA GLY A 82 2.59 9.31 -10.02
C GLY A 82 3.56 10.48 -10.08
N GLY A 83 3.31 11.56 -9.34
CA GLY A 83 4.24 12.68 -9.23
C GLY A 83 5.55 12.31 -8.52
N SER A 84 5.50 11.36 -7.57
CA SER A 84 6.68 10.84 -6.88
C SER A 84 7.47 9.85 -7.74
N LEU A 85 6.80 9.09 -8.61
CA LEU A 85 7.42 8.10 -9.52
C LEU A 85 8.11 8.75 -10.74
N GLN A 86 7.65 9.93 -11.19
CA GLN A 86 8.26 10.64 -12.33
C GLN A 86 9.56 11.37 -11.99
N SER A 87 9.79 11.72 -10.72
CA SER A 87 11.01 12.45 -10.32
C SER A 87 12.27 11.56 -10.22
N VAL A 88 12.14 10.24 -10.39
CA VAL A 88 13.22 9.26 -10.19
C VAL A 88 13.48 8.43 -11.47
N ARG A 89 12.94 8.86 -12.62
CA ARG A 89 13.26 8.30 -13.94
C ARG A 89 14.12 9.26 -14.75
#